data_AF-A0A3D4IIN7-F1
#
_entry.id   AF-A0A3D4IIN7-F1
#
_cell.length_a   1.000
_cell.length_b   1.000
_cell.length_c   1.000
_cell.angle_alpha   90.00
_cell.angle_beta   90.00
_cell.angle_gamma   90.00
#
_symmetry.space_group_name_H-M   'P 1'
#
loop_
_entity.id
_entity.type
_entity.pdbx_description
1 polymer ?
#
loop_
_entity_poly.entity_id
_entity_poly.type
_entity_poly.pdbx_seq_one_letter_code
_entity_poly.pdbx_strand_id
1 'polypeptide(L)'
;MRTLLKRLAHGTVRILEHIQVFYIPSELPLKTKLSFLFGRYEIETSKYIRKNVRGGVAFDIGAHIGYYSRLLAPLVDTVYAFEPEPRNFALLVKNTKKYRNIVPVNAAVSDIVGRQDFFIVKNSTFRHSLINEGDCESVTVDTTTLDAFVNKKGIRNVSFAKIDVEGHEKDVLVGMKEVIKNCHPLVIAEMPMNDTYTPVSAVIGRQGILRNYIIV
;
A
#
# COMPACT_ATOMS: atom_id res chain seq x y z
N MET A 1 37.37 -6.42 -7.33
CA MET A 1 36.74 -5.08 -7.48
C MET A 1 35.21 -5.11 -7.37
N ARG A 2 34.47 -5.91 -8.16
CA ARG A 2 32.98 -5.99 -8.10
C ARG A 2 32.40 -6.43 -6.74
N THR A 3 33.09 -7.32 -6.03
CA THR A 3 32.69 -7.80 -4.69
C THR A 3 32.86 -6.76 -3.58
N LEU A 4 33.92 -5.95 -3.65
CA LEU A 4 34.17 -4.86 -2.71
C LEU A 4 33.14 -3.73 -2.87
N LEU A 5 32.86 -3.31 -4.12
CA LEU A 5 31.82 -2.34 -4.45
C LEU A 5 30.44 -2.77 -3.97
N LYS A 6 30.08 -4.05 -4.16
CA LYS A 6 28.84 -4.61 -3.62
C LYS A 6 28.82 -4.54 -2.09
N ARG A 7 29.89 -4.93 -1.40
CA ARG A 7 29.95 -4.86 0.08
C ARG A 7 29.82 -3.43 0.60
N LEU A 8 30.51 -2.47 -0.01
CA LEU A 8 30.40 -1.06 0.34
C LEU A 8 28.96 -0.55 0.16
N ALA A 9 28.31 -0.86 -0.97
CA ALA A 9 26.93 -0.46 -1.22
C ALA A 9 25.94 -1.03 -0.19
N HIS A 10 26.10 -2.30 0.21
CA HIS A 10 25.25 -2.90 1.26
C HIS A 10 25.51 -2.27 2.64
N GLY A 11 26.77 -1.92 2.94
CA GLY A 11 27.13 -1.15 4.15
C GLY A 11 26.46 0.22 4.17
N THR A 12 26.50 0.96 3.06
CA THR A 12 25.82 2.26 2.92
C THR A 12 24.32 2.14 3.12
N VAL A 13 23.67 1.13 2.54
CA VAL A 13 22.22 0.88 2.74
C VAL A 13 21.92 0.71 4.22
N ARG A 14 22.65 -0.18 4.93
CA ARG A 14 22.43 -0.40 6.36
C ARG A 14 22.57 0.88 7.19
N ILE A 15 23.57 1.70 6.88
CA ILE A 15 23.77 3.00 7.55
C ILE A 15 22.54 3.90 7.31
N LEU A 16 22.08 4.01 6.06
CA LEU A 16 20.91 4.82 5.71
C LEU A 16 19.62 4.32 6.36
N GLU A 17 19.40 3.00 6.43
CA GLU A 17 18.24 2.41 7.12
C GLU A 17 18.18 2.83 8.60
N HIS A 18 19.32 2.87 9.27
CA HIS A 18 19.42 3.30 10.67
C HIS A 18 19.23 4.80 10.82
N ILE A 19 19.86 5.61 9.98
CA ILE A 19 19.73 7.07 10.00
C ILE A 19 18.27 7.49 9.74
N GLN A 20 17.62 6.88 8.74
CA GLN A 20 16.26 7.24 8.36
C GLN A 20 15.19 6.52 9.18
N VAL A 21 15.61 5.53 9.99
CA VAL A 21 14.73 4.58 10.70
C VAL A 21 13.72 3.99 9.71
N PHE A 22 14.24 3.41 8.62
CA PHE A 22 13.45 2.75 7.58
C PHE A 22 14.17 1.46 7.18
N TYR A 23 13.65 0.33 7.64
CA TYR A 23 14.22 -0.99 7.47
C TYR A 23 13.56 -1.68 6.28
N ILE A 24 14.39 -2.25 5.40
CA ILE A 24 13.96 -2.82 4.13
C ILE A 24 14.33 -4.32 4.12
N PRO A 25 13.45 -5.21 3.62
CA PRO A 25 13.74 -6.64 3.53
C PRO A 25 15.06 -6.91 2.79
N SER A 26 15.82 -7.87 3.29
CA SER A 26 17.19 -8.13 2.83
C SER A 26 17.21 -8.70 1.41
N GLU A 27 16.11 -9.30 1.00
CA GLU A 27 15.87 -10.00 -0.25
C GLU A 27 15.66 -9.02 -1.41
N LEU A 28 15.30 -7.76 -1.12
CA LEU A 28 15.02 -6.78 -2.15
C LEU A 28 16.28 -6.37 -2.94
N PRO A 29 16.16 -6.17 -4.27
CA PRO A 29 17.27 -5.67 -5.09
C PRO A 29 17.83 -4.35 -4.56
N LEU A 30 19.15 -4.18 -4.62
CA LEU A 30 19.83 -2.95 -4.17
C LEU A 30 19.22 -1.68 -4.80
N LYS A 31 18.85 -1.73 -6.08
CA LYS A 31 18.19 -0.62 -6.78
C LYS A 31 16.88 -0.23 -6.09
N THR A 32 16.05 -1.20 -5.73
CA THR A 32 14.77 -0.98 -5.04
C THR A 32 14.99 -0.38 -3.65
N LYS A 33 15.96 -0.91 -2.90
CA LYS A 33 16.33 -0.36 -1.58
C LYS A 33 16.74 1.10 -1.66
N LEU A 34 17.61 1.45 -2.60
CA LEU A 34 18.04 2.84 -2.82
C LEU A 34 16.86 3.71 -3.26
N SER A 35 15.96 3.21 -4.12
CA SER A 35 14.75 3.96 -4.49
C SER A 35 13.89 4.29 -3.28
N PHE A 36 13.66 3.36 -2.35
CA PHE A 36 12.94 3.66 -1.11
C PHE A 36 13.67 4.69 -0.24
N LEU A 37 14.96 4.48 0.04
CA LEU A 37 15.75 5.36 0.91
C LEU A 37 15.91 6.78 0.37
N PHE A 38 15.87 6.96 -0.95
CA PHE A 38 15.94 8.28 -1.57
C PHE A 38 14.56 8.88 -1.90
N GLY A 39 13.46 8.23 -1.53
CA GLY A 39 12.11 8.72 -1.82
C GLY A 39 11.78 8.74 -3.32
N ARG A 40 12.41 7.84 -4.09
CA ARG A 40 12.35 7.71 -5.55
C ARG A 40 11.63 6.44 -6.00
N TYR A 41 11.01 5.70 -5.09
CA TYR A 41 10.14 4.60 -5.49
C TYR A 41 8.91 5.19 -6.20
N GLU A 42 8.65 4.71 -7.41
CA GLU A 42 7.56 5.17 -8.29
C GLU A 42 7.42 6.70 -8.33
N ILE A 43 8.44 7.35 -8.88
CA ILE A 43 8.64 8.80 -8.82
C ILE A 43 7.38 9.57 -9.24
N GLU A 44 6.70 9.16 -10.30
CA GLU A 44 5.54 9.88 -10.82
C GLU A 44 4.32 9.77 -9.88
N THR A 45 4.02 8.58 -9.36
CA THR A 45 3.00 8.36 -8.32
C THR A 45 3.32 9.16 -7.06
N SER A 46 4.56 9.06 -6.58
CA SER A 46 5.03 9.81 -5.40
C SER A 46 4.94 11.33 -5.59
N LYS A 47 5.25 11.87 -6.78
CA LYS A 47 5.08 13.29 -7.10
C LYS A 47 3.61 13.69 -7.13
N TYR A 48 2.77 12.87 -7.76
CA TYR A 48 1.34 13.14 -7.87
C TYR A 48 0.67 13.20 -6.50
N ILE A 49 0.97 12.24 -5.62
CA ILE A 49 0.47 12.24 -4.23
C ILE A 49 0.91 13.51 -3.50
N ARG A 50 2.20 13.84 -3.55
CA ARG A 50 2.73 15.07 -2.91
C ARG A 50 2.11 16.34 -3.47
N LYS A 51 1.64 16.35 -4.72
CA LYS A 51 1.00 17.51 -5.33
C LYS A 51 -0.47 17.65 -4.94
N ASN A 52 -1.22 16.55 -4.89
CA ASN A 52 -2.69 16.59 -4.86
C ASN A 52 -3.33 16.17 -3.53
N VAL A 53 -2.64 15.43 -2.66
CA VAL A 53 -3.23 14.94 -1.40
C VAL A 53 -3.04 15.92 -0.26
N ARG A 54 -4.10 16.36 0.40
CA ARG A 54 -4.04 17.29 1.55
C ARG A 54 -5.16 17.02 2.57
N GLY A 55 -4.82 17.05 3.86
CA GLY A 55 -5.76 16.99 4.99
C GLY A 55 -6.54 15.67 5.11
N GLY A 56 -7.36 15.53 6.14
CA GLY A 56 -8.31 14.43 6.29
C GLY A 56 -7.66 13.07 6.61
N VAL A 57 -8.39 12.00 6.32
CA VAL A 57 -7.93 10.62 6.50
C VAL A 57 -7.47 10.02 5.18
N ALA A 58 -6.26 9.47 5.16
CA ALA A 58 -5.76 8.67 4.06
C ALA A 58 -5.77 7.17 4.39
N PHE A 59 -6.06 6.36 3.38
CA PHE A 59 -5.85 4.92 3.40
C PHE A 59 -4.66 4.53 2.52
N ASP A 60 -3.75 3.75 3.08
CA ASP A 60 -2.67 3.06 2.37
C ASP A 60 -2.99 1.56 2.41
N ILE A 61 -3.63 1.05 1.35
CA ILE A 61 -4.10 -0.34 1.28
C ILE A 61 -3.06 -1.17 0.52
N GLY A 62 -2.50 -2.18 1.19
CA GLY A 62 -1.29 -2.86 0.73
C GLY A 62 -0.04 -2.08 1.09
N ALA A 63 0.01 -1.60 2.34
CA ALA A 63 1.04 -0.66 2.80
C ALA A 63 2.46 -1.26 2.78
N HIS A 64 2.60 -2.58 2.66
CA HIS A 64 3.87 -3.30 2.61
C HIS A 64 4.77 -2.91 3.79
N ILE A 65 5.91 -2.27 3.55
CA ILE A 65 6.84 -1.81 4.59
C ILE A 65 6.64 -0.34 5.00
N GLY A 66 5.56 0.31 4.55
CA GLY A 66 5.16 1.67 4.95
C GLY A 66 5.83 2.81 4.18
N TYR A 67 6.28 2.58 2.95
CA TYR A 67 6.86 3.65 2.12
C TYR A 67 5.83 4.76 1.85
N TYR A 68 4.66 4.40 1.33
CA TYR A 68 3.60 5.37 1.02
C TYR A 68 2.96 5.93 2.28
N SER A 69 2.76 5.13 3.32
CA SER A 69 2.31 5.58 4.63
C SER A 69 3.16 6.76 5.15
N ARG A 70 4.49 6.67 5.07
CA ARG A 70 5.40 7.75 5.48
C ARG A 70 5.35 8.96 4.55
N LEU A 71 5.12 8.73 3.25
CA LEU A 71 4.96 9.81 2.27
C LEU A 71 3.67 10.60 2.51
N LEU A 72 2.60 9.92 2.93
CA LEU A 72 1.28 10.48 3.24
C LEU A 72 1.25 11.20 4.59
N ALA A 73 1.98 10.72 5.59
CA ALA A 73 1.96 11.26 6.95
C ALA A 73 2.10 12.79 7.08
N PRO A 74 2.98 13.50 6.35
CA PRO A 74 3.03 14.96 6.43
C PRO A 74 1.92 15.68 5.64
N LEU A 75 1.10 14.96 4.88
CA LEU A 75 0.12 15.51 3.96
C LEU A 75 -1.31 15.47 4.52
N VAL A 76 -1.59 14.59 5.49
CA VAL A 76 -2.94 14.31 5.99
C VAL A 76 -2.98 14.24 7.51
N ASP A 77 -4.19 14.27 8.08
CA ASP A 77 -4.39 14.27 9.53
C ASP A 77 -4.17 12.86 10.13
N THR A 78 -4.54 11.80 9.42
CA THR A 78 -4.33 10.41 9.84
C THR A 78 -4.16 9.50 8.65
N VAL A 79 -3.22 8.57 8.73
CA VAL A 79 -3.02 7.47 7.77
C VAL A 79 -3.40 6.15 8.44
N TYR A 80 -4.34 5.42 7.88
CA TYR A 80 -4.50 4.00 8.22
C TYR A 80 -3.81 3.15 7.16
N ALA A 81 -2.83 2.37 7.60
CA ALA A 81 -1.95 1.59 6.74
C ALA A 81 -2.28 0.10 6.90
N PHE A 82 -2.93 -0.49 5.90
CA PHE A 82 -3.40 -1.87 5.93
C PHE A 82 -2.37 -2.79 5.28
N GLU A 83 -1.89 -3.77 6.05
CA GLU A 83 -0.96 -4.79 5.57
C GLU A 83 -1.30 -6.15 6.22
N PRO A 84 -1.78 -7.14 5.45
CA PRO A 84 -2.17 -8.43 5.99
C PRO A 84 -0.97 -9.35 6.28
N GLU A 85 0.13 -9.26 5.53
CA GLU A 85 1.24 -10.21 5.66
C GLU A 85 2.06 -9.91 6.94
N PRO A 86 2.23 -10.88 7.86
CA PRO A 86 2.82 -10.60 9.17
C PRO A 86 4.25 -10.03 9.16
N ARG A 87 5.12 -10.44 8.22
CA ARG A 87 6.51 -9.95 8.16
C ARG A 87 6.57 -8.50 7.68
N ASN A 88 5.81 -8.17 6.66
CA ASN A 88 5.63 -6.82 6.13
C ASN A 88 4.97 -5.93 7.17
N PHE A 89 3.92 -6.42 7.84
CA PHE A 89 3.26 -5.69 8.92
C PHE A 89 4.23 -5.35 10.07
N ALA A 90 5.09 -6.29 10.47
CA ALA A 90 6.11 -6.03 11.49
C ALA A 90 7.10 -4.93 11.06
N LEU A 91 7.48 -4.91 9.79
CA LEU A 91 8.32 -3.85 9.22
C LEU A 91 7.57 -2.52 9.11
N LEU A 92 6.30 -2.52 8.69
CA LEU A 92 5.43 -1.35 8.66
C LEU A 92 5.36 -0.69 10.04
N VAL A 93 5.05 -1.45 11.09
CA VAL A 93 5.01 -0.95 12.47
C VAL A 93 6.35 -0.32 12.87
N LYS A 94 7.47 -0.99 12.57
CA LYS A 94 8.81 -0.48 12.89
C LYS A 94 9.13 0.81 12.13
N ASN A 95 8.81 0.87 10.83
CA ASN A 95 9.13 1.97 9.93
C ASN A 95 8.27 3.21 10.16
N THR A 96 7.10 3.03 10.77
CA THR A 96 6.12 4.09 11.03
C THR A 96 6.07 4.51 12.50
N LYS A 97 6.75 3.81 13.41
CA LYS A 97 6.73 4.07 14.87
C LYS A 97 6.96 5.53 15.29
N LYS A 98 7.75 6.31 14.53
CA LYS A 98 8.04 7.72 14.84
C LYS A 98 6.93 8.70 14.40
N TYR A 99 5.98 8.25 13.61
CA TYR A 99 4.89 9.06 13.06
C TYR A 99 3.65 8.88 13.93
N ARG A 100 3.22 9.95 14.60
CA ARG A 100 2.09 9.91 15.55
C ARG A 100 0.73 9.73 14.87
N ASN A 101 0.65 10.03 13.58
CA ASN A 101 -0.58 10.01 12.80
C ASN A 101 -0.66 8.82 11.83
N ILE A 102 0.24 7.84 11.92
CA ILE A 102 0.12 6.58 11.17
C ILE A 102 -0.39 5.50 12.12
N VAL A 103 -1.45 4.81 11.69
CA VAL A 103 -2.05 3.67 12.40
C VAL A 103 -1.91 2.42 11.51
N PRO A 104 -0.92 1.56 11.79
CA PRO A 104 -0.83 0.25 11.14
C PRO A 104 -2.03 -0.62 11.52
N VAL A 105 -2.62 -1.30 10.52
CA VAL A 105 -3.72 -2.24 10.68
C VAL A 105 -3.34 -3.57 10.04
N ASN A 106 -3.26 -4.64 10.84
CA ASN A 106 -2.94 -5.98 10.34
C ASN A 106 -4.22 -6.68 9.85
N ALA A 107 -4.69 -6.27 8.68
CA ALA A 107 -5.84 -6.86 8.01
C ALA A 107 -5.76 -6.60 6.51
N ALA A 108 -6.31 -7.50 5.71
CA ALA A 108 -6.55 -7.25 4.30
C ALA A 108 -7.83 -6.41 4.16
N VAL A 109 -7.84 -5.51 3.18
CA VAL A 109 -9.06 -4.81 2.77
C VAL A 109 -9.67 -5.58 1.61
N SER A 110 -10.97 -5.82 1.68
CA SER A 110 -11.73 -6.64 0.73
C SER A 110 -13.18 -6.12 0.65
N ASP A 111 -14.06 -6.86 -0.03
CA ASP A 111 -15.50 -6.62 -0.10
C ASP A 111 -16.28 -7.28 1.05
N ILE A 112 -15.61 -8.11 1.86
CA ILE A 112 -16.19 -8.78 3.04
C ILE A 112 -15.39 -8.56 4.33
N VAL A 113 -16.10 -8.60 5.46
CA VAL A 113 -15.51 -8.68 6.82
C VAL A 113 -15.43 -10.15 7.23
N GLY A 114 -14.28 -10.60 7.73
CA GLY A 114 -14.10 -11.98 8.18
C GLY A 114 -12.67 -12.44 8.09
N ARG A 115 -12.48 -13.65 7.55
CA ARG A 115 -11.17 -14.24 7.27
C ARG A 115 -11.15 -14.82 5.86
N GLN A 116 -10.05 -14.65 5.15
CA GLN A 116 -9.83 -15.22 3.82
C GLN A 116 -8.43 -15.83 3.74
N ASP A 117 -8.31 -16.84 2.88
CA ASP A 117 -7.03 -17.47 2.58
C ASP A 117 -6.26 -16.61 1.58
N PHE A 118 -5.06 -16.18 1.98
CA PHE A 118 -4.17 -15.35 1.19
C PHE A 118 -2.98 -16.19 0.71
N PHE A 119 -2.74 -16.24 -0.60
CA PHE A 119 -1.69 -17.08 -1.18
C PHE A 119 -0.40 -16.26 -1.36
N ILE A 120 0.58 -16.57 -0.53
CA ILE A 120 1.91 -15.96 -0.53
C ILE A 120 2.83 -16.80 -1.42
N VAL A 121 3.32 -16.23 -2.52
CA VAL A 121 4.37 -16.90 -3.32
C VAL A 121 5.66 -16.96 -2.49
N LYS A 122 6.20 -18.17 -2.28
CA LYS A 122 7.46 -18.33 -1.53
C LYS A 122 8.58 -17.50 -2.18
N ASN A 123 9.35 -16.78 -1.35
CA ASN A 123 10.48 -15.92 -1.75
C ASN A 123 10.12 -14.69 -2.62
N SER A 124 8.84 -14.31 -2.71
CA SER A 124 8.45 -13.03 -3.30
C SER A 124 8.04 -12.04 -2.20
N THR A 125 8.65 -10.85 -2.20
CA THR A 125 8.25 -9.72 -1.34
C THR A 125 7.21 -8.81 -2.02
N PHE A 126 6.88 -9.09 -3.28
CA PHE A 126 6.07 -8.24 -4.16
C PHE A 126 4.90 -8.97 -4.81
N ARG A 127 4.75 -10.29 -4.64
CA ARG A 127 3.69 -11.05 -5.28
C ARG A 127 2.96 -11.87 -4.24
N HIS A 128 1.83 -11.34 -3.81
CA HIS A 128 0.89 -12.06 -2.99
C HIS A 128 -0.45 -12.00 -3.72
N SER A 129 -1.09 -13.13 -3.91
CA SER A 129 -2.31 -13.23 -4.70
C SER A 129 -3.37 -13.96 -3.87
N LEU A 130 -4.64 -13.71 -4.13
CA LEU A 130 -5.71 -14.60 -3.68
C LEU A 130 -5.91 -15.82 -4.63
N ILE A 131 -5.09 -15.93 -5.68
CA ILE A 131 -5.14 -16.99 -6.67
C ILE A 131 -3.96 -17.94 -6.46
N ASN A 132 -4.24 -19.24 -6.39
CA ASN A 132 -3.21 -20.27 -6.23
C ASN A 132 -2.46 -20.49 -7.55
N GLU A 133 -1.23 -19.97 -7.65
CA GLU A 133 -0.33 -20.17 -8.80
C GLU A 133 0.60 -21.39 -8.66
N GLY A 134 0.32 -22.32 -7.72
CA GLY A 134 0.97 -23.64 -7.66
C GLY A 134 2.21 -23.76 -6.77
N ASP A 135 2.84 -22.64 -6.38
CA ASP A 135 4.01 -22.58 -5.47
C ASP A 135 3.79 -21.60 -4.28
N CYS A 136 2.54 -21.48 -3.84
CA CYS A 136 2.13 -20.55 -2.80
C CYS A 136 1.94 -21.24 -1.44
N GLU A 137 2.33 -20.56 -0.36
CA GLU A 137 1.88 -20.86 0.99
C GLU A 137 0.58 -20.11 1.25
N SER A 138 -0.48 -20.81 1.69
CA SER A 138 -1.73 -20.16 2.09
C SER A 138 -1.63 -19.70 3.54
N VAL A 139 -1.93 -18.43 3.78
CA VAL A 139 -2.04 -17.84 5.12
C VAL A 139 -3.43 -17.27 5.26
N THR A 140 -4.18 -17.73 6.27
CA THR A 140 -5.49 -17.17 6.57
C THR A 140 -5.33 -15.83 7.30
N VAL A 141 -5.74 -14.75 6.65
CA VAL A 141 -5.65 -13.38 7.18
C VAL A 141 -7.03 -12.84 7.55
N ASP A 142 -7.07 -11.90 8.50
CA ASP A 142 -8.29 -11.16 8.81
C ASP A 142 -8.60 -10.17 7.68
N THR A 143 -9.87 -10.06 7.32
CA THR A 143 -10.37 -9.16 6.28
C THR A 143 -11.37 -8.15 6.84
N THR A 144 -11.38 -6.96 6.25
CA THR A 144 -12.39 -5.92 6.50
C THR A 144 -12.76 -5.21 5.22
N THR A 145 -13.91 -4.54 5.21
CA THR A 145 -14.24 -3.51 4.21
C THR A 145 -13.87 -2.12 4.74
N LEU A 146 -13.60 -1.15 3.86
CA LEU A 146 -13.38 0.23 4.30
C LEU A 146 -14.69 0.84 4.82
N ASP A 147 -15.83 0.50 4.23
CA ASP A 147 -17.15 0.95 4.70
C ASP A 147 -17.41 0.50 6.15
N ALA A 148 -17.14 -0.76 6.49
CA ALA A 148 -17.26 -1.25 7.87
C ALA A 148 -16.25 -0.59 8.80
N PHE A 149 -15.02 -0.40 8.32
CA PHE A 149 -13.94 0.21 9.10
C PHE A 149 -14.24 1.66 9.48
N VAL A 150 -14.66 2.50 8.51
CA VAL A 150 -14.99 3.91 8.77
C VAL A 150 -16.18 4.05 9.71
N ASN A 151 -17.20 3.20 9.54
CA ASN A 151 -18.38 3.21 10.42
C ASN A 151 -17.99 2.85 11.86
N LYS A 152 -17.18 1.79 12.05
CA LYS A 152 -16.68 1.38 13.36
C LYS A 152 -15.83 2.46 14.03
N LYS A 153 -15.05 3.21 13.27
CA LYS A 153 -14.15 4.26 13.77
C LYS A 153 -14.80 5.65 13.85
N GLY A 154 -16.00 5.84 13.31
CA GLY A 154 -16.65 7.15 13.21
C GLY A 154 -15.94 8.11 12.25
N ILE A 155 -15.22 7.60 11.24
CA ILE A 155 -14.47 8.41 10.26
C ILE A 155 -15.44 8.91 9.20
N ARG A 156 -15.42 10.22 8.90
CA ARG A 156 -16.33 10.87 7.94
C ARG A 156 -15.63 11.76 6.90
N ASN A 157 -14.31 11.89 6.99
CA ASN A 157 -13.50 12.82 6.19
C ASN A 157 -12.33 12.11 5.49
N VAL A 158 -12.63 11.04 4.75
CA VAL A 158 -11.61 10.33 3.94
C VAL A 158 -11.27 11.18 2.72
N SER A 159 -10.00 11.57 2.59
CA SER A 159 -9.52 12.44 1.52
C SER A 159 -8.75 11.69 0.43
N PHE A 160 -8.18 10.53 0.78
CA PHE A 160 -7.30 9.79 -0.13
C PHE A 160 -7.30 8.28 0.12
N ALA A 161 -7.19 7.47 -0.94
CA ALA A 161 -6.88 6.05 -0.85
C ALA A 161 -5.87 5.63 -1.92
N LYS A 162 -4.74 5.03 -1.51
CA LYS A 162 -3.84 4.26 -2.38
C LYS A 162 -4.22 2.79 -2.25
N ILE A 163 -4.45 2.11 -3.36
CA ILE A 163 -4.78 0.69 -3.44
C ILE A 163 -3.70 -0.02 -4.26
N ASP A 164 -3.03 -0.99 -3.64
CA ASP A 164 -1.91 -1.74 -4.21
C ASP A 164 -1.88 -3.13 -3.57
N VAL A 165 -2.78 -4.00 -4.02
CA VAL A 165 -3.06 -5.30 -3.36
C VAL A 165 -2.85 -6.50 -4.28
N GLU A 166 -2.14 -6.29 -5.39
CA GLU A 166 -1.66 -7.29 -6.33
C GLU A 166 -2.78 -8.24 -6.83
N GLY A 167 -3.85 -7.66 -7.38
CA GLY A 167 -4.92 -8.39 -8.06
C GLY A 167 -6.24 -8.47 -7.29
N HIS A 168 -6.36 -7.75 -6.17
CA HIS A 168 -7.59 -7.68 -5.35
C HIS A 168 -8.24 -6.29 -5.35
N GLU A 169 -7.83 -5.41 -6.26
CA GLU A 169 -8.20 -3.99 -6.23
C GLU A 169 -9.70 -3.76 -6.46
N LYS A 170 -10.33 -4.60 -7.28
CA LYS A 170 -11.77 -4.50 -7.57
C LYS A 170 -12.60 -4.72 -6.31
N ASP A 171 -12.25 -5.71 -5.51
CA ASP A 171 -13.00 -6.06 -4.30
C ASP A 171 -12.77 -5.03 -3.20
N VAL A 172 -11.56 -4.44 -3.12
CA VAL A 172 -11.31 -3.25 -2.29
C VAL A 172 -12.23 -2.10 -2.68
N LEU A 173 -12.37 -1.82 -3.99
CA LEU A 173 -13.25 -0.75 -4.48
C LEU A 173 -14.72 -1.02 -4.15
N VAL A 174 -15.19 -2.27 -4.28
CA VAL A 174 -16.54 -2.68 -3.86
C VAL A 174 -16.74 -2.48 -2.36
N GLY A 175 -15.74 -2.85 -1.54
CA GLY A 175 -15.74 -2.68 -0.08
C GLY A 175 -15.61 -1.24 0.42
N MET A 176 -15.45 -0.26 -0.47
CA MET A 176 -15.37 1.16 -0.14
C MET A 176 -16.41 2.04 -0.85
N LYS A 177 -17.48 1.42 -1.40
CA LYS A 177 -18.49 2.13 -2.19
C LYS A 177 -19.15 3.29 -1.42
N GLU A 178 -19.43 3.11 -0.13
CA GLU A 178 -20.04 4.17 0.67
C GLU A 178 -19.02 5.24 1.04
N VAL A 179 -17.75 4.88 1.25
CA VAL A 179 -16.65 5.84 1.38
C VAL A 179 -16.53 6.71 0.12
N ILE A 180 -16.52 6.10 -1.07
CA ILE A 180 -16.45 6.84 -2.35
C ILE A 180 -17.63 7.81 -2.47
N LYS A 181 -18.85 7.29 -2.26
CA LYS A 181 -20.09 8.07 -2.39
C LYS A 181 -20.19 9.23 -1.40
N ASN A 182 -19.74 9.04 -0.15
CA ASN A 182 -19.96 10.02 0.90
C ASN A 182 -18.79 10.99 1.09
N CYS A 183 -17.54 10.53 0.86
CA CYS A 183 -16.34 11.32 1.13
C CYS A 183 -15.66 11.84 -0.15
N HIS A 184 -15.93 11.25 -1.32
CA HIS A 184 -15.29 11.59 -2.59
C HIS A 184 -13.75 11.67 -2.49
N PRO A 185 -13.07 10.65 -1.94
CA PRO A 185 -11.62 10.67 -1.83
C PRO A 185 -10.97 10.61 -3.21
N LEU A 186 -9.77 11.18 -3.33
CA LEU A 186 -8.89 10.88 -4.46
C LEU A 186 -8.39 9.43 -4.33
N VAL A 187 -8.58 8.61 -5.35
CA VAL A 187 -8.15 7.21 -5.33
C VAL A 187 -7.05 6.97 -6.36
N ILE A 188 -6.00 6.23 -5.97
CA ILE A 188 -4.95 5.75 -6.86
C ILE A 188 -4.88 4.23 -6.70
N ALA A 189 -5.27 3.47 -7.72
CA ALA A 189 -5.28 2.00 -7.69
C ALA A 189 -4.35 1.41 -8.75
N GLU A 190 -3.49 0.46 -8.36
CA GLU A 190 -2.64 -0.31 -9.30
C GLU A 190 -3.50 -1.34 -10.04
N MET A 191 -3.82 -1.09 -11.30
CA MET A 191 -4.69 -1.98 -12.08
C MET A 191 -3.94 -2.53 -13.28
N PRO A 192 -3.86 -3.85 -13.47
CA PRO A 192 -3.26 -4.42 -14.67
C PRO A 192 -4.06 -4.01 -15.92
N MET A 193 -3.36 -3.50 -16.94
CA MET A 193 -3.95 -2.89 -18.14
C MET A 193 -4.83 -3.82 -19.00
N ASN A 194 -4.79 -5.14 -18.75
CA ASN A 194 -5.55 -6.13 -19.51
C ASN A 194 -6.94 -6.43 -18.92
N ASP A 195 -7.24 -5.93 -17.73
CA ASP A 195 -8.57 -6.09 -17.14
C ASP A 195 -9.52 -5.05 -17.73
N THR A 196 -10.47 -5.55 -18.52
CA THR A 196 -11.51 -4.76 -19.19
C THR A 196 -12.22 -3.83 -18.21
N TYR A 197 -12.20 -2.54 -18.55
CA TYR A 197 -12.66 -1.34 -17.84
C TYR A 197 -14.17 -1.28 -17.46
N THR A 198 -14.84 -2.42 -17.26
CA THR A 198 -16.30 -2.48 -17.36
C THR A 198 -17.08 -2.36 -16.03
N PRO A 199 -16.56 -2.68 -14.82
CA PRO A 199 -17.30 -2.36 -13.58
C PRO A 199 -16.93 -1.00 -12.96
N VAL A 200 -15.69 -0.53 -13.12
CA VAL A 200 -15.17 0.63 -12.35
C VAL A 200 -15.64 1.97 -12.93
N SER A 201 -15.88 2.05 -14.23
CA SER A 201 -16.36 3.26 -14.90
C SER A 201 -17.80 3.65 -14.53
N ALA A 202 -18.58 2.75 -13.92
CA ALA A 202 -19.94 3.01 -13.46
C ALA A 202 -19.99 3.65 -12.06
N VAL A 203 -18.93 3.52 -11.25
CA VAL A 203 -18.91 4.01 -9.86
C VAL A 203 -18.20 5.35 -9.73
N ILE A 204 -17.38 5.76 -10.71
CA ILE A 204 -16.46 6.87 -10.45
C ILE A 204 -16.18 7.75 -11.69
N GLY A 205 -16.34 9.06 -11.49
CA GLY A 205 -16.17 10.09 -12.52
C GLY A 205 -14.73 10.13 -13.01
N ARG A 206 -14.55 10.21 -14.34
CA ARG A 206 -13.24 10.10 -15.00
C ARG A 206 -12.15 10.99 -14.36
N GLN A 207 -11.15 10.38 -13.75
CA GLN A 207 -9.83 10.97 -13.58
C GLN A 207 -8.76 10.08 -14.26
N GLY A 208 -7.60 10.65 -14.56
CA GLY A 208 -6.69 10.16 -15.61
C GLY A 208 -5.93 8.86 -15.31
N ILE A 209 -5.02 8.50 -16.22
CA ILE A 209 -4.15 7.31 -16.12
C ILE A 209 -2.70 7.73 -15.85
N LEU A 210 -2.02 7.06 -14.91
CA LEU A 210 -0.58 7.22 -14.62
C LEU A 210 0.14 5.87 -14.78
N ARG A 211 0.78 5.61 -15.93
CA ARG A 211 1.50 4.36 -16.28
C ARG A 211 0.69 3.06 -16.04
N ASN A 212 0.58 2.61 -14.79
CA ASN A 212 -0.10 1.38 -14.33
C ASN A 212 -1.21 1.67 -13.31
N TYR A 213 -1.45 2.94 -13.00
CA TYR A 213 -2.42 3.39 -12.02
C TYR A 213 -3.61 4.04 -12.69
N ILE A 214 -4.79 3.71 -12.20
CA ILE A 214 -6.02 4.45 -12.47
C ILE A 214 -6.18 5.46 -11.34
N ILE A 215 -6.29 6.74 -11.70
CA ILE A 215 -6.66 7.80 -10.78
C ILE A 215 -8.15 8.01 -10.90
N VAL A 216 -8.80 8.12 -9.77
CA VAL A 216 -10.25 8.13 -9.72
C VAL A 216 -10.74 9.20 -8.75
#